data_AF-A0A163QUZ5-F1
#
_entry.id   AF-A0A163QUZ5-F1
#
_cell.length_a   1.000
_cell.length_b   1.000
_cell.length_c   1.000
_cell.angle_alpha   90.00
_cell.angle_beta   90.00
_cell.angle_gamma   90.00
#
_symmetry.space_group_name_H-M   'P 1'
#
loop_
_entity.id
_entity.type
_entity.pdbx_description
1 polymer ?
#
loop_
_entity_poly.entity_id
_entity_poly.type
_entity_poly.pdbx_seq_one_letter_code
_entity_poly.pdbx_strand_id
1 'polypeptide(L)'
;MARSWTIRELAREAGVSRKSVWAWVAEQGWERPTSGPWILDAEQARLVLERFEQTAPLRTPREPVACGVDDCERTRAGTQDVCKMHYQRRARTGSTDRSSGGDWQTAKTHCPAGHEYTPENTYRFPSDAGTRRRCRTCRIAQSSRPRT
;
A
#
# COMPACT_ATOMS: atom_id res chain seq x y z
N MET A 1 24.57 -8.97 -36.38
CA MET A 1 24.22 -9.67 -35.13
C MET A 1 22.74 -9.46 -34.88
N ALA A 2 21.94 -10.52 -34.77
CA ALA A 2 20.52 -10.37 -34.49
C ALA A 2 20.34 -9.82 -33.06
N ARG A 3 19.46 -8.82 -32.91
CA ARG A 3 19.14 -8.23 -31.61
C ARG A 3 18.40 -9.26 -30.75
N SER A 4 18.85 -9.45 -29.52
CA SER A 4 18.14 -10.21 -28.49
C SER A 4 17.27 -9.27 -27.64
N TRP A 5 16.20 -9.82 -27.08
CA TRP A 5 15.20 -9.05 -26.35
C TRP A 5 14.86 -9.68 -25.01
N THR A 6 14.67 -8.85 -23.99
CA THR A 6 14.08 -9.27 -22.73
C THR A 6 12.58 -9.00 -22.70
N ILE A 7 11.84 -9.75 -21.88
CA ILE A 7 10.42 -9.49 -21.59
C ILE A 7 10.19 -8.04 -21.12
N ARG A 8 11.15 -7.46 -20.39
CA ARG A 8 11.05 -6.07 -19.90
C ARG A 8 11.11 -5.06 -21.05
N GLU A 9 11.98 -5.27 -22.02
CA GLU A 9 12.11 -4.39 -23.19
C GLU A 9 10.88 -4.51 -24.09
N LEU A 10 10.42 -5.74 -24.35
CA LEU A 10 9.21 -5.96 -25.14
C LEU A 10 7.96 -5.35 -24.51
N ALA A 11 7.82 -5.44 -23.18
CA ALA A 11 6.70 -4.82 -22.48
C ALA A 11 6.71 -3.29 -22.60
N ARG A 12 7.92 -2.69 -22.56
CA ARG A 12 8.08 -1.24 -22.76
C ARG A 12 7.72 -0.85 -24.19
N GLU A 13 8.24 -1.59 -25.17
CA GLU A 13 8.01 -1.34 -26.60
C GLU A 13 6.52 -1.46 -26.95
N ALA A 14 5.86 -2.53 -26.51
CA ALA A 14 4.44 -2.75 -26.76
C ALA A 14 3.49 -1.88 -25.92
N GLY A 15 4.01 -1.07 -24.99
CA GLY A 15 3.19 -0.26 -24.08
C GLY A 15 2.28 -1.10 -23.17
N VAL A 16 2.74 -2.27 -22.73
CA VAL A 16 1.95 -3.20 -21.90
C VAL A 16 2.65 -3.58 -20.60
N SER A 17 1.93 -4.26 -19.71
CA SER A 17 2.52 -4.78 -18.48
C SER A 17 3.50 -5.93 -18.79
N ARG A 18 4.61 -6.02 -18.04
CA ARG A 18 5.53 -7.17 -18.11
C ARG A 18 4.83 -8.50 -17.88
N LYS A 19 3.82 -8.51 -17.00
CA LYS A 19 3.03 -9.71 -16.69
C LYS A 19 2.24 -10.20 -17.90
N SER A 20 1.71 -9.28 -18.71
CA SER A 20 0.97 -9.60 -19.93
C SER A 20 1.88 -10.27 -20.95
N VAL A 21 3.05 -9.69 -21.22
CA VAL A 21 4.05 -10.29 -22.12
C VAL A 21 4.49 -11.65 -21.61
N TRP A 22 4.84 -11.73 -20.32
CA TRP A 22 5.28 -12.98 -19.70
C TRP A 22 4.24 -14.09 -19.82
N ALA A 23 2.96 -13.78 -19.53
CA ALA A 23 1.89 -14.77 -19.60
C ALA A 23 1.72 -15.31 -21.03
N TRP A 24 1.70 -14.42 -22.02
CA TRP A 24 1.56 -14.84 -23.42
C TRP A 24 2.77 -15.64 -23.91
N VAL A 25 4.00 -15.20 -23.60
CA VAL A 25 5.24 -15.93 -23.95
C VAL A 25 5.26 -17.32 -23.33
N ALA A 26 4.82 -17.45 -22.07
CA ALA A 26 4.74 -18.74 -21.38
C ALA A 26 3.76 -19.72 -22.03
N GLU A 27 2.78 -19.23 -22.80
CA GLU A 27 1.81 -20.04 -23.54
C GLU A 27 2.33 -20.50 -24.92
N GLN A 28 3.44 -19.94 -25.43
CA GLN A 28 3.94 -20.24 -26.79
C GLN A 28 4.70 -21.58 -26.90
N GLY A 29 4.92 -22.28 -25.78
CA GLY A 29 5.70 -23.52 -25.76
C GLY A 29 7.19 -23.31 -26.05
N TRP A 30 7.69 -22.07 -26.02
CA TRP A 30 9.11 -21.76 -26.20
C TRP A 30 9.92 -22.21 -24.98
N GLU A 31 11.18 -22.57 -25.23
CA GLU A 31 12.08 -23.03 -24.17
C GLU A 31 12.27 -21.92 -23.13
N ARG A 32 11.96 -22.26 -21.87
CA ARG A 32 12.11 -21.37 -20.73
C ARG A 32 13.49 -21.59 -20.12
N PRO A 33 14.31 -20.55 -19.92
CA PRO A 33 15.60 -20.71 -19.29
C PRO A 33 15.45 -21.14 -17.82
N THR A 34 16.32 -22.06 -17.39
CA THR A 34 16.38 -22.56 -16.01
C THR A 34 16.75 -21.47 -15.01
N SER A 35 17.56 -20.50 -15.43
CA SER A 35 17.97 -19.36 -14.63
C SER A 35 18.14 -18.11 -15.48
N GLY A 36 18.04 -16.94 -14.84
CA GLY A 36 18.20 -15.66 -15.52
C GLY A 36 16.95 -15.19 -16.29
N PRO A 37 17.07 -14.08 -17.02
CA PRO A 37 15.98 -13.50 -17.78
C PRO A 37 15.64 -14.35 -19.02
N TRP A 38 14.36 -14.38 -19.39
CA TRP A 38 13.94 -14.97 -20.67
C TRP A 38 14.43 -14.08 -21.81
N ILE A 39 15.38 -14.58 -22.58
CA ILE A 39 15.93 -13.94 -23.77
C ILE A 39 15.20 -14.50 -24.99
N LEU A 40 14.63 -13.58 -25.77
CA LEU A 40 13.89 -13.88 -26.98
C LEU A 40 14.71 -13.38 -28.17
N ASP A 41 14.73 -14.16 -29.24
CA ASP A 41 15.37 -13.74 -30.49
C ASP A 41 14.51 -12.68 -31.22
N ALA A 42 15.02 -12.20 -32.36
CA ALA A 42 14.36 -11.16 -33.14
C ALA A 42 13.01 -11.61 -33.73
N GLU A 43 12.83 -12.89 -34.04
CA GLU A 43 11.59 -13.42 -34.59
C GLU A 43 10.53 -13.56 -33.51
N GLN A 44 10.90 -14.15 -32.37
CA GLN A 44 10.04 -14.24 -31.19
C GLN A 44 9.61 -12.84 -30.71
N ALA A 45 10.54 -11.88 -30.69
CA ALA A 45 10.25 -10.49 -30.37
C ALA A 45 9.20 -9.88 -31.32
N ARG A 46 9.33 -10.11 -32.63
CA ARG A 46 8.35 -9.65 -33.63
C ARG A 46 6.95 -10.21 -33.34
N LEU A 47 6.85 -11.51 -33.07
CA LEU A 47 5.57 -12.18 -32.77
C LEU A 47 4.91 -11.61 -31.50
N VAL A 48 5.70 -11.33 -30.46
CA VAL A 48 5.22 -10.67 -29.23
C VAL A 48 4.63 -9.30 -29.55
N LEU A 49 5.38 -8.45 -30.27
CA LEU A 49 4.96 -7.08 -30.56
C LEU A 49 3.70 -7.04 -31.42
N GLU A 50 3.66 -7.84 -32.49
CA GLU A 50 2.52 -7.97 -33.39
C GLU A 50 1.25 -8.40 -32.63
N ARG A 51 1.35 -9.39 -31.73
CA ARG A 51 0.24 -9.82 -30.89
C ARG A 51 -0.32 -8.68 -30.04
N PHE A 52 0.54 -7.90 -29.41
CA PHE A 52 0.09 -6.80 -28.56
C PHE A 52 -0.45 -5.62 -29.36
N GLU A 53 0.07 -5.36 -30.56
CA GLU A 53 -0.50 -4.38 -31.49
C GLU A 53 -1.92 -4.78 -31.91
N GLN A 54 -2.13 -6.02 -32.36
CA GLN A 54 -3.44 -6.53 -32.78
C GLN A 54 -4.48 -6.50 -31.65
N THR A 55 -4.05 -6.72 -30.40
CA THR A 55 -4.93 -6.66 -29.23
C THR A 55 -5.04 -5.28 -28.60
N ALA A 56 -4.32 -4.27 -29.11
CA ALA A 56 -4.38 -2.90 -28.59
C ALA A 56 -5.79 -2.28 -28.66
N PRO A 57 -6.53 -2.38 -29.78
CA PRO A 57 -7.86 -1.79 -29.88
C PRO A 57 -8.89 -2.38 -28.90
N LEU A 58 -8.68 -3.63 -28.47
CA LEU A 58 -9.58 -4.33 -27.53
C LEU A 58 -9.34 -3.90 -26.07
N ARG A 59 -8.22 -3.26 -25.78
CA ARG A 59 -7.83 -2.86 -24.42
C ARG A 59 -8.43 -1.50 -24.08
N THR A 60 -9.68 -1.49 -23.64
CA THR A 60 -10.33 -0.28 -23.12
C THR A 60 -9.77 0.06 -21.74
N PRO A 61 -9.23 1.28 -21.52
CA PRO A 61 -8.90 1.74 -20.17
C PRO A 61 -10.14 1.67 -19.28
N ARG A 62 -9.99 1.13 -18.08
CA ARG A 62 -11.05 1.21 -17.08
C ARG A 62 -11.02 2.59 -16.45
N GLU A 63 -12.15 3.28 -16.47
CA GLU A 63 -12.29 4.56 -15.79
C GLU A 63 -12.05 4.42 -14.28
N PRO A 64 -11.41 5.41 -13.63
CA PRO A 64 -11.27 5.42 -12.19
C PRO A 64 -12.65 5.50 -11.53
N VAL A 65 -13.01 4.48 -10.76
CA VAL A 65 -14.25 4.48 -9.97
C VAL A 65 -13.94 4.91 -8.54
N ALA A 66 -14.73 5.82 -7.99
CA ALA A 66 -14.56 6.32 -6.62
C ALA A 66 -14.71 5.22 -5.56
N CYS A 67 -14.14 5.46 -4.38
CA CYS A 67 -14.29 4.63 -3.20
C CYS A 67 -15.72 4.72 -2.67
N GLY A 68 -16.33 3.59 -2.30
CA GLY A 68 -17.66 3.55 -1.70
C GLY A 68 -17.72 3.92 -0.22
N VAL A 69 -16.71 4.60 0.34
CA VAL A 69 -16.75 5.07 1.74
C VAL A 69 -17.07 6.55 1.71
N ASP A 70 -18.03 6.97 2.53
CA ASP A 70 -18.44 8.36 2.64
C ASP A 70 -17.24 9.27 2.92
N ASP A 71 -17.22 10.45 2.29
CA ASP A 71 -16.14 11.43 2.39
C ASP A 71 -14.75 10.88 1.99
N CYS A 72 -14.71 9.96 1.01
CA CYS A 72 -13.47 9.42 0.46
C CYS A 72 -13.38 9.55 -1.07
N GLU A 73 -12.60 10.52 -1.53
CA GLU A 73 -12.42 10.80 -2.97
C GLU A 73 -11.40 9.87 -3.68
N ARG A 74 -10.84 8.88 -2.99
CA ARG A 74 -9.83 7.99 -3.59
C ARG A 74 -10.47 7.00 -4.56
N THR A 75 -9.74 6.55 -5.58
CA THR A 75 -10.19 5.47 -6.46
C THR A 75 -10.23 4.12 -5.74
N ARG A 76 -11.23 3.29 -6.05
CA ARG A 76 -11.36 1.90 -5.58
C ARG A 76 -10.20 1.02 -6.07
N ALA A 77 -9.82 0.03 -5.28
CA ALA A 77 -8.72 -0.86 -5.60
C ALA A 77 -9.18 -2.05 -6.46
N GLY A 78 -8.92 -2.01 -7.78
CA GLY A 78 -9.23 -3.12 -8.68
C GLY A 78 -10.73 -3.44 -8.71
N THR A 79 -11.10 -4.64 -8.27
CA THR A 79 -12.51 -5.10 -8.19
C THR A 79 -13.15 -4.85 -6.83
N GLN A 80 -12.46 -4.21 -5.89
CA GLN A 80 -13.00 -3.88 -4.58
C GLN A 80 -13.99 -2.72 -4.67
N ASP A 81 -14.92 -2.65 -3.73
CA ASP A 81 -15.86 -1.55 -3.48
C ASP A 81 -15.19 -0.32 -2.82
N VAL A 82 -13.97 -0.48 -2.30
CA VAL A 82 -13.25 0.55 -1.54
C VAL A 82 -11.82 0.77 -2.02
N CYS A 83 -11.24 1.91 -1.64
CA CYS A 83 -9.85 2.23 -1.96
C CYS A 83 -8.86 1.27 -1.25
N LYS A 84 -7.60 1.24 -1.72
CA LYS A 84 -6.55 0.37 -1.16
C LYS A 84 -6.40 0.51 0.35
N MET A 85 -6.55 1.73 0.88
CA MET A 85 -6.42 2.02 2.31
C MET A 85 -7.57 1.41 3.11
N HIS A 86 -8.81 1.57 2.64
CA HIS A 86 -10.00 1.00 3.27
C HIS A 86 -10.06 -0.51 3.13
N TYR A 87 -9.66 -1.07 1.98
CA TYR A 87 -9.51 -2.52 1.82
C TYR A 87 -8.52 -3.10 2.84
N GLN A 88 -7.32 -2.52 2.95
CA GLN A 88 -6.31 -2.97 3.90
C GLN A 88 -6.74 -2.77 5.36
N ARG A 89 -7.56 -1.76 5.64
CA ARG A 89 -8.09 -1.53 6.97
C ARG A 89 -9.14 -2.57 7.33
N ARG A 90 -10.14 -2.77 6.45
CA ARG A 90 -11.19 -3.77 6.60
C ARG A 90 -10.62 -5.16 6.81
N ALA A 91 -9.57 -5.52 6.06
CA ALA A 91 -8.87 -6.79 6.24
C ALA A 91 -8.20 -6.96 7.62
N ARG A 92 -7.83 -5.86 8.29
CA ARG A 92 -7.15 -5.88 9.61
C ARG A 92 -8.11 -5.75 10.79
N THR A 93 -9.16 -4.94 10.65
CA THR A 93 -10.03 -4.55 11.77
C THR A 93 -11.50 -4.89 11.56
N GLY A 94 -11.87 -5.47 10.42
CA GLY A 94 -13.26 -5.74 10.05
C GLY A 94 -14.07 -4.51 9.63
N SER A 95 -13.52 -3.30 9.72
CA SER A 95 -14.21 -2.04 9.39
C SER A 95 -13.36 -1.12 8.48
N THR A 96 -14.05 -0.33 7.66
CA THR A 96 -13.45 0.75 6.85
C THR A 96 -13.25 2.05 7.64
N ASP A 97 -13.87 2.16 8.81
CA ASP A 97 -13.84 3.36 9.63
C ASP A 97 -12.46 3.62 10.19
N ARG A 98 -12.10 4.91 10.29
CA ARG A 98 -10.91 5.29 11.03
C ARG A 98 -11.11 4.92 12.50
N SER A 99 -10.38 3.91 12.95
CA SER A 99 -10.21 3.67 14.38
C SER A 99 -9.69 4.96 15.02
N SER A 100 -10.38 5.43 16.05
CA SER A 100 -9.93 6.47 16.96
C SER A 100 -8.65 5.99 17.62
N GLY A 101 -7.51 6.23 16.97
CA GLY A 101 -6.18 5.77 17.40
C GLY A 101 -5.72 6.37 18.73
N GLY A 102 -6.58 7.10 19.43
CA GLY A 102 -6.43 7.64 20.79
C GLY A 102 -7.16 6.84 21.88
N ASP A 103 -8.05 5.91 21.51
CA ASP A 103 -8.90 5.21 22.50
C ASP A 103 -8.07 4.28 23.36
N TRP A 104 -7.12 3.53 22.78
CA TRP A 104 -6.25 2.67 23.57
C TRP A 104 -5.35 3.48 24.51
N GLN A 105 -4.88 4.67 24.12
CA GLN A 105 -4.11 5.56 24.98
C GLN A 105 -4.97 6.14 26.10
N THR A 106 -6.28 6.32 25.88
CA THR A 106 -7.24 6.81 26.88
C THR A 106 -7.68 5.69 27.83
N ALA A 107 -7.80 4.46 27.33
CA ALA A 107 -8.16 3.27 28.10
C ALA A 107 -7.08 2.82 29.10
N LYS A 108 -5.81 3.24 28.91
CA LYS A 108 -4.74 2.93 29.86
C LYS A 108 -5.11 3.44 31.26
N THR A 109 -5.02 2.57 32.26
CA THR A 109 -5.19 2.94 33.67
C THR A 109 -3.88 3.40 34.30
N HIS A 110 -2.74 3.14 33.65
CA HIS A 110 -1.40 3.46 34.15
C HIS A 110 -0.55 4.14 33.07
N CYS A 111 0.39 5.00 33.50
CA CYS A 111 1.38 5.61 32.63
C CYS A 111 2.52 4.64 32.28
N PRO A 112 3.40 4.94 31.30
CA PRO A 112 4.52 4.06 30.94
C PRO A 112 5.51 3.76 32.08
N ALA A 113 5.55 4.60 33.12
CA ALA A 113 6.36 4.37 34.32
C ALA A 113 5.62 3.62 35.44
N GLY A 114 4.39 3.14 35.18
CA GLY A 114 3.60 2.35 36.13
C GLY A 114 2.74 3.17 37.11
N HIS A 115 2.79 4.50 37.10
CA HIS A 115 1.91 5.29 37.98
C HIS A 115 0.45 5.27 37.49
N GLU A 116 -0.47 5.08 38.42
CA GLU A 116 -1.92 5.05 38.16
C GLU A 116 -2.46 6.43 37.74
N TYR A 117 -3.38 6.44 36.79
CA TYR A 117 -4.11 7.62 36.35
C TYR A 117 -5.35 7.88 37.22
N THR A 118 -5.14 8.45 38.41
CA THR A 118 -6.22 9.00 39.25
C THR A 118 -6.46 10.48 38.93
N PRO A 119 -7.56 11.11 39.36
CA PRO A 119 -7.76 12.57 39.22
C PRO A 119 -6.62 13.41 39.79
N GLU A 120 -6.01 12.94 40.88
CA GLU A 120 -4.90 13.60 41.58
C GLU A 120 -3.59 13.43 40.81
N ASN A 121 -3.37 12.28 40.17
CA ASN A 121 -2.13 11.99 39.42
C ASN A 121 -2.25 12.22 37.90
N THR A 122 -3.40 12.69 37.42
CA THR A 122 -3.64 12.99 36.00
C THR A 122 -3.70 14.49 35.77
N TYR A 123 -2.91 14.96 34.82
CA TYR A 123 -2.98 16.33 34.32
C TYR A 123 -3.42 16.32 32.85
N ARG A 124 -4.55 16.96 32.54
CA ARG A 124 -5.09 17.07 31.18
C ARG A 124 -4.79 18.45 30.60
N PHE A 125 -4.40 18.52 29.33
CA PHE A 125 -4.05 19.78 28.65
C PHE A 125 -4.49 19.73 27.17
N PRO A 126 -4.86 20.88 26.58
CA PRO A 126 -5.22 20.95 25.18
C PRO A 126 -4.00 20.74 24.26
N SER A 127 -4.22 20.17 23.08
CA SER A 127 -3.24 20.00 22.01
C SER A 127 -3.94 20.05 20.64
N ASP A 128 -3.16 20.16 19.55
CA ASP A 128 -3.69 20.18 18.17
C ASP A 128 -4.55 18.96 17.81
N ALA A 129 -4.30 17.83 18.48
CA ALA A 129 -5.04 16.58 18.29
C ALA A 129 -6.12 16.34 19.37
N GLY A 130 -6.54 17.39 20.10
CA GLY A 130 -7.51 17.32 21.20
C GLY A 130 -6.87 17.31 22.60
N THR A 131 -7.60 16.83 23.60
CA THR A 131 -7.15 16.83 25.01
C THR A 131 -6.20 15.67 25.29
N ARG A 132 -4.95 15.97 25.64
CA ARG A 132 -3.95 14.98 26.06
C ARG A 132 -3.85 14.91 27.58
N ARG A 133 -3.28 13.81 28.10
CA ARG A 133 -2.98 13.64 29.53
C ARG A 133 -1.50 13.34 29.78
N ARG A 134 -0.99 13.80 30.92
CA ARG A 134 0.33 13.46 31.47
C ARG A 134 0.18 13.00 32.93
N CYS A 135 1.04 12.10 33.35
CA CYS A 135 1.17 11.72 34.76
C CYS A 135 1.87 12.86 35.52
N ARG A 136 1.29 13.28 36.64
CA ARG A 136 1.85 14.35 37.48
C ARG A 136 3.15 13.91 38.14
N THR A 137 3.23 12.68 38.66
CA THR A 137 4.46 12.12 39.24
C THR A 137 5.62 12.15 38.23
N CYS A 138 5.39 11.68 37.00
CA CYS A 138 6.43 11.71 35.95
C CYS A 138 6.85 13.14 35.59
N ARG A 139 5.94 14.11 35.65
CA ARG A 139 6.26 15.52 35.35
C ARG A 139 7.15 16.12 36.44
N ILE A 140 6.83 15.87 37.72
CA ILE A 140 7.62 16.34 38.86
C ILE A 140 9.03 15.76 38.79
N ALA A 141 9.14 14.44 38.58
CA ALA A 141 10.42 13.75 38.44
C ALA A 141 11.26 14.31 37.28
N GLN A 142 10.64 14.70 36.16
CA GLN A 142 11.36 15.34 35.05
C GLN A 142 11.84 16.75 35.40
N SER A 143 11.04 17.55 36.10
CA SER A 143 11.44 18.90 36.51
C SER A 143 12.53 18.93 37.58
N SER A 144 12.62 17.88 38.41
CA SER A 144 13.64 17.76 39.45
C SER A 144 14.96 17.18 38.94
N ARG A 145 15.04 16.75 37.67
CA ARG A 145 16.31 16.29 37.10
C ARG A 145 17.24 17.51 36.91
N PRO A 146 18.49 17.46 37.42
CA PRO A 146 19.45 18.52 37.19
C PRO A 146 19.69 18.64 35.68
N ARG A 147 19.66 19.88 35.16
CA ARG A 147 20.04 20.17 33.78
C ARG A 147 21.53 19.89 33.64
N THR A 148 21.89 18.83 32.94
CA THR A 148 23.28 18.49 32.61
C THR A 148 23.72 19.27 31.38
#